data_AF-A0A8J6Z945-F1
#
_entry.id   AF-A0A8J6Z945-F1
#
_cell.length_a   1.000
_cell.length_b   1.000
_cell.length_c   1.000
_cell.angle_alpha   90.00
_cell.angle_beta   90.00
_cell.angle_gamma   90.00
#
_symmetry.space_group_name_H-M   'P 1'
#
loop_
_entity.id
_entity.type
_entity.pdbx_description
1 polymer ?
#
loop_
_entity_poly.entity_id
_entity_poly.type
_entity_poly.pdbx_seq_one_letter_code
_entity_poly.pdbx_strand_id
1 'polypeptide(L)'
;MQKGFATLEVILLVMVIAILASIAVPRFTSVTTAANTAKIQSDLTTIDTAIAIYIMEKGTTPAPTMSNLSDYIQDSANLKPPTGKAYINGTATDITVTTYAITQVDGEYRATLDGKTAGNFTNKSSSST
;
A
#
# COMPACT_ATOMS: atom_id res chain seq x y z
N MET A 1 -28.06 18.96 53.14
CA MET A 1 -27.32 17.74 52.72
C MET A 1 -27.91 17.28 51.40
N GLN A 2 -27.20 17.53 50.31
CA GLN A 2 -27.66 17.30 48.94
C GLN A 2 -27.66 15.80 48.67
N LYS A 3 -28.84 15.21 48.53
CA LYS A 3 -29.03 13.77 48.35
C LYS A 3 -28.67 13.37 46.92
N GLY A 4 -27.63 12.56 46.82
CA GLY A 4 -27.51 11.42 45.91
C GLY A 4 -27.79 11.69 44.44
N PHE A 5 -26.73 12.01 43.70
CA PHE A 5 -26.66 11.69 42.28
C PHE A 5 -26.93 10.20 42.14
N ALA A 6 -28.06 9.85 41.52
CA ALA A 6 -28.60 8.51 41.53
C ALA A 6 -27.69 7.59 40.71
N THR A 7 -27.29 6.48 41.31
CA THR A 7 -26.60 5.35 40.65
C THR A 7 -27.29 4.89 39.36
N LEU A 8 -28.61 5.12 39.24
CA LEU A 8 -29.38 4.84 38.03
C LEU A 8 -28.90 5.61 36.79
N GLU A 9 -28.44 6.85 36.95
CA GLU A 9 -27.98 7.69 35.84
C GLU A 9 -26.72 7.13 35.19
N VAL A 10 -25.77 6.68 36.03
CA VAL A 10 -24.55 6.01 35.57
C VAL A 10 -24.87 4.63 34.97
N ILE A 11 -25.81 3.87 35.54
CA ILE A 11 -26.21 2.55 35.01
C ILE A 11 -26.81 2.66 33.61
N LEU A 12 -27.73 3.62 33.39
CA LEU A 12 -28.31 3.86 32.07
C LEU A 12 -27.23 4.27 31.06
N LEU A 13 -26.28 5.12 31.48
CA LEU A 13 -25.17 5.56 30.63
C LEU A 13 -24.27 4.39 30.20
N VAL A 14 -23.88 3.53 31.14
CA VAL A 14 -23.04 2.36 30.84
C VAL A 14 -23.79 1.37 29.94
N MET A 15 -25.11 1.21 30.10
CA MET A 15 -25.92 0.38 29.21
C MET A 15 -25.89 0.87 27.76
N VAL A 16 -26.03 2.18 27.52
CA VAL A 16 -25.97 2.74 26.17
C VAL A 16 -24.57 2.61 25.56
N ILE A 17 -23.52 2.86 26.35
CA ILE A 17 -22.12 2.69 25.91
C ILE A 17 -21.84 1.22 25.53
N ALA A 18 -22.39 0.25 26.26
CA ALA A 18 -22.25 -1.17 25.95
C ALA A 18 -22.88 -1.55 24.59
N ILE A 19 -24.03 -0.98 24.25
CA ILE A 19 -24.68 -1.19 22.95
C ILE A 19 -23.87 -0.53 21.83
N LEU A 20 -23.41 0.71 22.02
CA LEU A 20 -22.60 1.42 21.04
C LEU A 20 -21.26 0.73 20.78
N ALA A 21 -20.60 0.24 21.83
CA ALA A 21 -19.35 -0.51 21.74
C ALA A 21 -19.53 -1.83 20.94
N SER A 22 -20.71 -2.44 20.99
CA SER A 22 -21.02 -3.67 20.27
C SER A 22 -21.17 -3.47 18.75
N ILE A 23 -21.55 -2.27 18.30
CA ILE A 23 -21.79 -1.94 16.87
C ILE A 23 -20.58 -1.22 16.24
N ALA A 24 -19.60 -0.84 17.06
CA ALA A 24 -18.38 -0.20 16.60
C ALA A 24 -17.51 -1.19 15.78
N VAL A 25 -17.81 -1.34 14.50
CA VAL A 25 -16.98 -2.09 13.55
C VAL A 25 -15.99 -1.13 12.88
N PRO A 26 -14.67 -1.27 13.12
CA PRO A 26 -13.66 -0.42 12.49
C PRO A 26 -13.56 -0.72 10.99
N ARG A 27 -14.00 0.22 10.13
CA ARG A 27 -13.81 0.15 8.66
C ARG A 27 -12.41 0.55 8.18
N PHE A 28 -11.45 0.70 9.08
CA PHE A 28 -10.11 1.21 8.77
C PHE A 28 -9.29 0.28 7.86
N THR A 29 -9.52 -1.03 7.93
CA THR A 29 -8.72 -2.02 7.21
C THR A 29 -8.80 -1.87 5.69
N SER A 30 -9.98 -1.62 5.13
CA SER A 30 -10.15 -1.45 3.67
C SER A 30 -9.52 -0.14 3.17
N VAL A 31 -9.57 0.93 3.96
CA VAL A 31 -8.97 2.22 3.61
C VAL A 31 -7.45 2.11 3.61
N THR A 32 -6.87 1.48 4.64
CA THR A 32 -5.42 1.24 4.70
C THR A 32 -4.96 0.33 3.56
N THR A 33 -5.73 -0.70 3.22
CA THR A 33 -5.42 -1.61 2.10
C THR A 33 -5.42 -0.86 0.76
N ALA A 34 -6.41 0.01 0.52
CA ALA A 34 -6.48 0.84 -0.67
C ALA A 34 -5.32 1.86 -0.73
N ALA A 35 -4.98 2.51 0.40
CA ALA A 35 -3.87 3.43 0.50
C ALA A 35 -2.52 2.74 0.20
N ASN A 36 -2.30 1.54 0.75
CA ASN A 36 -1.12 0.73 0.46
C ASN A 36 -1.01 0.39 -1.02
N THR A 37 -2.14 0.04 -1.65
CA THR A 37 -2.20 -0.25 -3.09
C THR A 37 -1.80 0.95 -3.92
N ALA A 38 -2.37 2.13 -3.62
CA ALA A 38 -2.05 3.38 -4.32
C ALA A 38 -0.58 3.79 -4.13
N LYS A 39 -0.03 3.60 -2.92
CA LYS A 39 1.39 3.85 -2.65
C LYS A 39 2.28 2.96 -3.52
N ILE A 40 2.02 1.65 -3.53
CA ILE A 40 2.80 0.69 -4.35
C ILE A 40 2.72 1.06 -5.84
N GLN A 41 1.53 1.39 -6.33
CA GLN A 41 1.34 1.79 -7.72
C GLN A 41 2.12 3.06 -8.09
N SER A 42 2.11 4.07 -7.22
CA SER A 42 2.87 5.31 -7.39
C SER A 42 4.38 5.05 -7.33
N ASP A 43 4.84 4.26 -6.37
CA ASP A 43 6.25 3.91 -6.21
C ASP A 43 6.77 3.18 -7.47
N LEU A 44 6.06 2.14 -7.93
CA LEU A 44 6.42 1.38 -9.13
C LEU A 44 6.46 2.26 -10.39
N THR A 45 5.48 3.16 -10.58
CA THR A 45 5.46 4.09 -11.73
C THR A 45 6.62 5.09 -11.68
N THR A 46 6.99 5.54 -10.48
CA THR A 46 8.14 6.42 -10.28
C THR A 46 9.44 5.71 -10.63
N ILE A 47 9.60 4.44 -10.22
CA ILE A 47 10.75 3.61 -10.58
C ILE A 47 10.79 3.37 -12.09
N ASP A 48 9.66 3.02 -12.72
CA ASP A 48 9.58 2.81 -14.18
C ASP A 48 10.05 4.06 -14.95
N THR A 49 9.63 5.25 -14.48
CA THR A 49 10.06 6.53 -15.08
C THR A 49 11.57 6.73 -14.91
N ALA A 50 12.12 6.42 -13.72
CA ALA A 50 13.56 6.52 -13.47
C ALA A 50 14.37 5.50 -14.29
N ILE A 51 13.85 4.28 -14.51
CA ILE A 51 14.44 3.28 -15.41
C ILE A 51 14.50 3.83 -16.84
N ALA A 52 13.40 4.43 -17.32
CA ALA A 52 13.36 5.00 -18.66
C ALA A 52 14.39 6.12 -18.85
N ILE A 53 14.51 7.04 -17.88
CA ILE A 53 15.51 8.11 -17.90
C ILE A 53 16.94 7.52 -17.89
N TYR A 54 17.21 6.53 -17.04
CA TYR A 54 18.51 5.86 -16.98
C TYR A 54 18.91 5.25 -18.34
N ILE A 55 17.98 4.53 -18.98
CA ILE A 55 18.21 3.92 -20.30
C ILE A 55 18.48 5.00 -21.35
N MET A 56 17.75 6.12 -21.31
CA MET A 56 17.95 7.25 -22.23
C MET A 56 19.33 7.90 -22.07
N GLU A 57 19.83 8.07 -20.84
CA GLU A 57 21.11 8.73 -20.58
C GLU A 57 22.32 7.82 -20.74
N LYS A 58 22.24 6.59 -20.23
CA LYS A 58 23.36 5.64 -20.18
C LYS A 58 23.37 4.66 -21.36
N GLY A 59 22.30 4.60 -22.15
CA GLY A 59 22.14 3.66 -23.27
C GLY A 59 22.21 2.18 -22.85
N THR A 60 22.19 1.91 -21.55
CA THR A 60 22.35 0.59 -20.93
C THR A 60 21.28 0.43 -19.86
N THR A 61 20.79 -0.78 -19.70
CA THR A 61 19.71 -1.08 -18.75
C THR A 61 20.27 -1.13 -17.34
N PRO A 62 19.56 -0.56 -16.34
CA PRO A 62 20.01 -0.64 -14.96
C PRO A 62 20.10 -2.12 -14.56
N ALA A 63 21.18 -2.49 -13.86
CA ALA A 63 21.30 -3.81 -13.25
C ALA A 63 20.08 -4.07 -12.33
N PRO A 64 19.71 -5.33 -12.02
CA PRO A 64 18.53 -5.68 -11.21
C PRO A 64 18.59 -5.18 -9.75
N THR A 65 19.54 -4.32 -9.41
CA THR A 65 19.73 -3.68 -8.13
C THR A 65 19.31 -2.21 -8.20
N MET A 66 18.37 -1.83 -7.33
CA MET A 66 17.86 -0.46 -7.21
C MET A 66 18.94 0.58 -6.83
N SER A 67 20.13 0.12 -6.44
CA SER A 67 21.29 0.93 -6.10
C SER A 67 21.80 1.81 -7.24
N ASN A 68 21.51 1.48 -8.50
CA ASN A 68 21.91 2.30 -9.66
C ASN A 68 20.89 3.40 -9.99
N LEU A 69 19.70 3.33 -9.40
CA LEU A 69 18.61 4.27 -9.64
C LEU A 69 18.50 5.34 -8.54
N SER A 70 19.38 5.29 -7.54
CA SER A 70 19.41 6.25 -6.42
C SER A 70 19.65 7.69 -6.86
N ASP A 71 20.35 7.90 -7.98
CA ASP A 71 20.63 9.23 -8.53
C ASP A 71 19.44 9.81 -9.30
N TYR A 72 18.49 8.96 -9.71
CA TYR A 72 17.33 9.31 -10.53
C TYR A 72 16.01 9.34 -9.74
N ILE A 73 16.02 8.82 -8.52
CA ILE A 73 14.88 8.85 -7.59
C ILE A 73 15.26 9.72 -6.39
N GLN A 74 14.64 10.89 -6.29
CA GLN A 74 14.66 11.63 -5.02
C GLN A 74 14.05 10.73 -3.94
N ASP A 75 14.84 10.38 -2.94
CA ASP A 75 14.44 9.58 -1.79
C ASP A 75 14.29 8.07 -2.00
N SER A 76 15.20 7.47 -2.79
CA SER A 76 15.33 6.01 -2.94
C SER A 76 15.41 5.24 -1.60
N ALA A 77 15.85 5.88 -0.51
CA ALA A 77 15.90 5.29 0.84
C ALA A 77 14.53 5.10 1.51
N ASN A 78 13.53 5.90 1.11
CA ASN A 78 12.14 5.83 1.59
C ASN A 78 11.21 5.10 0.62
N LEU A 79 11.71 4.68 -0.54
CA LEU A 79 10.98 3.86 -1.50
C LEU A 79 10.88 2.40 -1.05
N LYS A 80 10.14 2.21 0.05
CA LYS A 80 9.86 0.91 0.65
C LYS A 80 8.38 0.58 0.44
N PRO A 81 8.07 -0.64 0.00
CA PRO A 81 6.70 -1.12 -0.04
C PRO A 81 6.10 -1.05 1.37
N PRO A 82 4.84 -0.61 1.50
CA PRO A 82 4.13 -0.72 2.77
C PRO A 82 3.96 -2.20 3.13
N THR A 83 4.13 -2.52 4.41
CA THR A 83 3.86 -3.86 4.94
C THR A 83 2.39 -3.99 5.32
N GLY A 84 1.81 -5.17 5.10
CA GLY A 84 0.40 -5.45 5.36
C GLY A 84 -0.41 -5.65 4.09
N LYS A 85 -1.74 -5.48 4.16
CA LYS A 85 -2.63 -5.79 3.05
C LYS A 85 -2.53 -4.74 1.93
N ALA A 86 -2.50 -5.20 0.68
CA ALA A 86 -2.74 -4.40 -0.52
C ALA A 86 -3.63 -5.19 -1.50
N TYR A 87 -4.35 -4.49 -2.38
CA TYR A 87 -5.15 -5.12 -3.43
C TYR A 87 -4.27 -5.49 -4.62
N ILE A 88 -4.24 -6.78 -4.95
CA ILE A 88 -3.65 -7.30 -6.19
C ILE A 88 -4.81 -7.86 -7.02
N ASN A 89 -5.06 -7.27 -8.19
CA ASN A 89 -6.19 -7.62 -9.06
C ASN A 89 -7.53 -7.72 -8.29
N GLY A 90 -7.79 -6.78 -7.38
CA GLY A 90 -9.01 -6.72 -6.56
C GLY A 90 -9.03 -7.63 -5.33
N THR A 91 -7.98 -8.43 -5.07
CA THR A 91 -7.88 -9.31 -3.90
C THR A 91 -6.90 -8.75 -2.87
N ALA A 92 -7.35 -8.56 -1.63
CA ALA A 92 -6.50 -8.11 -0.52
C ALA A 92 -5.49 -9.20 -0.14
N THR A 93 -4.23 -8.98 -0.48
CA THR A 93 -3.11 -9.90 -0.28
C THR A 93 -2.12 -9.28 0.69
N ASP A 94 -1.47 -10.10 1.53
CA ASP A 94 -0.40 -9.61 2.39
C ASP A 94 0.86 -9.34 1.58
N ILE A 95 1.39 -8.13 1.72
CA ILE A 95 2.68 -7.74 1.19
C ILE A 95 3.70 -7.92 2.32
N THR A 96 4.55 -8.93 2.17
CA THR A 96 5.67 -9.22 3.09
C THR A 96 7.01 -8.76 2.52
N VAL A 97 7.06 -8.41 1.23
CA VAL A 97 8.26 -7.97 0.54
C VAL A 97 8.54 -6.50 0.87
N THR A 98 9.78 -6.20 1.27
CA THR A 98 10.20 -4.87 1.76
C THR A 98 11.05 -4.10 0.76
N THR A 99 11.24 -4.64 -0.45
CA THR A 99 12.05 -4.04 -1.51
C THR A 99 11.37 -4.21 -2.86
N TYR A 100 11.39 -3.17 -3.70
CA TYR A 100 11.06 -3.32 -5.11
C TYR A 100 12.23 -3.95 -5.86
N ALA A 101 11.92 -4.66 -6.95
CA ALA A 101 12.88 -5.29 -7.84
C ALA A 101 12.73 -4.69 -9.25
N ILE A 102 13.78 -4.79 -10.04
CA ILE A 102 13.74 -4.47 -11.47
C ILE A 102 13.83 -5.80 -12.20
N THR A 103 12.77 -6.16 -12.93
CA THR A 103 12.67 -7.42 -13.65
C THR A 103 12.25 -7.18 -15.08
N GLN A 104 12.69 -8.04 -16.00
CA GLN A 104 12.24 -7.97 -17.37
C GLN A 104 10.84 -8.56 -17.50
N VAL A 105 9.89 -7.75 -17.96
CA VAL A 105 8.50 -8.12 -18.23
C VAL A 105 8.23 -7.78 -19.69
N ASP A 106 7.83 -8.77 -20.49
CA ASP A 106 7.57 -8.62 -21.93
C ASP A 106 8.72 -7.99 -22.74
N GLY A 107 9.97 -8.22 -22.30
CA GLY A 107 11.18 -7.70 -22.96
C GLY A 107 11.63 -6.31 -22.47
N GLU A 108 10.81 -5.61 -21.68
CA GLU A 108 11.13 -4.32 -21.07
C GLU A 108 11.53 -4.48 -19.60
N TYR A 109 12.49 -3.69 -19.13
CA TYR A 109 12.80 -3.64 -17.70
C TYR A 109 11.75 -2.82 -16.98
N ARG A 110 11.05 -3.44 -16.03
CA ARG A 110 9.99 -2.81 -15.24
C ARG A 110 10.21 -3.01 -13.75
N ALA A 111 9.75 -2.04 -12.98
CA ALA A 111 9.65 -2.12 -11.55
C ALA A 111 8.59 -3.16 -11.18
N THR A 112 8.96 -4.07 -10.28
CA THR A 112 8.06 -5.06 -9.72
C THR A 112 8.16 -5.13 -8.21
N LEU A 113 7.04 -5.50 -7.59
CA LEU A 113 6.97 -5.92 -6.21
C LEU A 113 6.52 -7.37 -6.20
N ASP A 114 7.36 -8.28 -5.71
CA ASP A 114 7.07 -9.72 -5.72
C ASP A 114 6.71 -10.26 -7.12
N GLY A 115 7.40 -9.76 -8.16
CA GLY A 115 7.13 -10.10 -9.56
C GLY A 115 5.84 -9.50 -10.15
N LYS A 116 5.14 -8.62 -9.41
CA LYS A 116 3.95 -7.91 -9.88
C LYS A 116 4.28 -6.47 -10.28
N THR A 117 3.75 -6.02 -11.42
CA THR A 117 3.92 -4.65 -11.93
C THR A 117 2.86 -3.71 -11.36
N ALA A 118 3.01 -2.39 -11.58
CA ALA A 118 2.04 -1.38 -11.14
C ALA A 118 0.60 -1.67 -11.59
N GLY A 119 0.41 -2.28 -12.76
CA GLY A 119 -0.90 -2.64 -13.30
C GLY A 119 -1.60 -3.77 -12.52
N ASN A 120 -0.86 -4.57 -11.76
CA ASN A 120 -1.43 -5.63 -10.93
C ASN A 120 -1.96 -5.11 -9.58
N PHE A 121 -1.52 -3.92 -9.15
CA PHE A 121 -1.96 -3.29 -7.90
C PHE A 121 -3.19 -2.43 -8.17
N THR A 122 -4.37 -3.05 -8.13
CA THR A 122 -5.65 -2.40 -8.38
C THR A 122 -6.72 -2.97 -7.46
N ASN A 123 -7.65 -2.12 -7.02
CA ASN A 123 -8.81 -2.51 -6.21
C ASN A 123 -9.90 -3.23 -7.02
N LYS A 124 -9.78 -3.26 -8.35
CA LYS A 124 -10.71 -3.91 -9.28
C LYS A 124 -9.96 -5.03 -9.99
N SER A 125 -10.55 -6.22 -10.06
CA SER A 125 -10.03 -7.29 -10.91
C SER A 125 -10.07 -6.82 -12.35
N SER A 126 -8.93 -6.33 -12.86
CA SER A 126 -8.72 -6.11 -14.27
C SER A 126 -8.51 -7.47 -14.93
N SER A 127 -9.53 -8.32 -14.90
CA SER A 127 -9.65 -9.41 -15.87
C SER A 127 -10.01 -8.75 -17.19
N SER A 128 -9.00 -8.28 -17.92
CA SER A 128 -9.19 -7.90 -19.31
C SER A 128 -9.58 -9.16 -20.08
N THR A 129 -10.79 -9.14 -20.64
CA THR A 129 -11.21 -9.92 -21.81
C THR A 129 -10.16 -9.89 -22.91
#